data_AF-A0A538PUX5-F1
#
_entry.id   AF-A0A538PUX5-F1
#
_cell.length_a   1.000
_cell.length_b   1.000
_cell.length_c   1.000
_cell.angle_alpha   90.00
_cell.angle_beta   90.00
_cell.angle_gamma   90.00
#
_symmetry.space_group_name_H-M   'P 1'
#
loop_
_entity.id
_entity.type
_entity.pdbx_description
1 polymer ?
#
loop_
_entity_poly.entity_id
_entity_poly.type
_entity_poly.pdbx_seq_one_letter_code
_entity_poly.pdbx_strand_id
1 'polypeptide(L)'
;MSTSSSRRCPTRRSPATRSRQASLFITHAGLGSCREAIWDAVPMLAVPQAHDQHGVAARIVYHGLGERILGDLPSTRHLLDAIDRLITEPRYKHAARQMCDRFRADANDPTGTRFIGDVIERRIPATTPDHYRSVTKRLFRAIMGDD
;
A
#
# COMPACT_ATOMS: atom_id res chain seq x y z
N MET A 1 1.69 -32.83 37.08
CA MET A 1 0.98 -32.64 35.79
C MET A 1 0.88 -31.14 35.54
N SER A 2 1.79 -30.58 34.73
CA SER A 2 1.89 -29.14 34.49
C SER A 2 1.50 -28.86 33.04
N THR A 3 0.35 -28.23 32.82
CA THR A 3 -0.11 -27.82 31.50
C THR A 3 0.50 -26.46 31.14
N SER A 4 1.46 -26.46 30.22
CA SER A 4 2.05 -25.23 29.67
C SER A 4 1.03 -24.52 28.75
N SER A 5 0.41 -23.47 29.29
CA SER A 5 -0.39 -22.53 28.51
C SER A 5 0.54 -21.74 27.59
N SER A 6 0.51 -22.04 26.28
CA SER A 6 1.22 -21.27 25.27
C SER A 6 0.56 -19.89 25.17
N ARG A 7 1.22 -18.86 25.70
CA ARG A 7 0.83 -17.47 25.46
C ARG A 7 1.01 -17.19 23.97
N ARG A 8 -0.08 -17.17 23.21
CA ARG A 8 -0.07 -16.66 21.84
C ARG A 8 0.39 -15.21 21.91
N CYS A 9 1.49 -14.92 21.23
CA CYS A 9 1.98 -13.57 21.03
C CYS A 9 0.87 -12.78 20.34
N PRO A 10 0.31 -11.72 20.97
CA PRO A 10 -0.67 -10.89 20.31
C PRO A 10 0.08 -10.22 19.16
N THR A 11 -0.33 -10.54 17.92
CA THR A 11 0.15 -9.90 16.70
C THR A 11 0.28 -8.40 16.97
N ARG A 12 1.51 -7.89 16.91
CA ARG A 12 1.87 -6.49 17.11
C ARG A 12 0.98 -5.63 16.20
N ARG A 13 -0.15 -5.15 16.73
CA ARG A 13 -0.98 -4.16 16.06
C ARG A 13 -0.13 -2.90 15.99
N SER A 14 0.23 -2.48 14.79
CA SER A 14 0.78 -1.15 14.55
C SER A 14 -0.09 -0.11 15.27
N PRO A 15 0.50 0.97 15.82
CA PRO A 15 -0.24 1.94 16.62
C PRO A 15 -1.46 2.42 15.82
N ALA A 16 -2.63 2.43 16.47
CA ALA A 16 -3.90 2.78 15.85
C ALA A 16 -3.74 3.99 14.92
N THR A 17 -3.87 3.76 13.63
CA THR A 17 -3.72 4.77 12.58
C THR A 17 -4.74 5.88 12.82
N ARG A 18 -4.25 7.12 12.98
CA ARG A 18 -5.05 8.33 13.26
C ARG A 18 -6.17 8.56 12.22
N SER A 19 -6.02 7.94 11.03
CA SER A 19 -6.98 7.92 9.94
C SER A 19 -8.35 7.33 10.30
N ARG A 20 -8.47 6.48 11.33
CA ARG A 20 -9.76 5.89 11.73
C ARG A 20 -10.86 6.89 12.08
N GLN A 21 -10.48 8.11 12.47
CA GLN A 21 -11.41 9.18 12.81
C GLN A 21 -11.54 10.24 11.70
N ALA A 22 -10.78 10.11 10.60
CA ALA A 22 -10.76 11.11 9.54
C ALA A 22 -11.87 10.85 8.51
N SER A 23 -12.47 11.94 8.02
CA SER A 23 -13.45 11.91 6.93
C SER A 23 -12.79 11.83 5.54
N LEU A 24 -11.56 12.33 5.43
CA LEU A 24 -10.77 12.39 4.21
C LEU A 24 -9.28 12.30 4.56
N PHE A 25 -8.50 11.65 3.70
CA PHE A 25 -7.05 11.56 3.83
C PHE A 25 -6.34 12.21 2.63
N ILE A 26 -5.63 13.32 2.85
CA ILE A 26 -4.82 13.99 1.83
C ILE A 26 -3.43 13.36 1.82
N THR A 27 -2.97 12.91 0.66
CA THR A 27 -1.73 12.13 0.54
C THR A 27 -0.99 12.42 -0.76
N HIS A 28 0.33 12.25 -0.75
CA HIS A 28 1.14 12.25 -1.97
C HIS A 28 1.00 10.96 -2.80
N ALA A 29 0.06 10.08 -2.45
CA ALA A 29 -0.15 8.77 -3.06
C ALA A 29 1.00 7.76 -2.82
N GLY A 30 1.63 7.81 -1.64
CA GLY A 30 2.54 6.74 -1.20
C GLY A 30 1.78 5.45 -0.89
N LEU A 31 2.22 4.32 -1.45
CA LEU A 31 1.48 3.04 -1.39
C LEU A 31 1.14 2.60 0.05
N GLY A 32 2.07 2.77 1.00
CA GLY A 32 1.86 2.42 2.40
C GLY A 32 0.72 3.22 3.04
N SER A 33 0.73 4.54 2.88
CA SER A 33 -0.31 5.43 3.40
C SER A 33 -1.66 5.20 2.72
N CYS A 34 -1.68 4.94 1.41
CA CYS A 34 -2.90 4.58 0.69
C CYS A 34 -3.50 3.27 1.22
N ARG A 35 -2.66 2.27 1.49
CA ARG A 35 -3.10 1.00 2.08
C ARG A 35 -3.75 1.21 3.45
N GLU A 36 -3.17 2.06 4.29
CA GLU A 36 -3.73 2.38 5.60
C GLU A 36 -5.08 3.09 5.48
N ALA A 37 -5.20 4.08 4.58
CA ALA A 37 -6.46 4.77 4.32
C ALA A 37 -7.57 3.82 3.82
N ILE A 38 -7.23 2.89 2.93
CA ILE A 38 -8.14 1.83 2.48
C ILE A 38 -8.57 0.95 3.65
N TRP A 39 -7.62 0.54 4.51
CA TRP A 39 -7.90 -0.34 5.65
C TRP A 39 -8.85 0.27 6.68
N ASP A 40 -8.87 1.61 6.77
CA ASP A 40 -9.76 2.39 7.61
C ASP A 40 -10.99 2.93 6.85
N ALA A 41 -11.18 2.52 5.57
CA ALA A 41 -12.28 2.93 4.71
C ALA A 41 -12.42 4.46 4.57
N VAL A 42 -11.30 5.16 4.41
CA VAL A 42 -11.23 6.62 4.28
C VAL A 42 -10.96 6.99 2.81
N PRO A 43 -11.81 7.85 2.21
CA PRO A 43 -11.53 8.43 0.90
C PRO A 43 -10.22 9.21 0.87
N MET A 44 -9.63 9.36 -0.32
CA MET A 44 -8.33 10.01 -0.48
C MET A 44 -8.35 11.19 -1.44
N LEU A 45 -7.54 12.21 -1.15
CA LEU A 45 -7.15 13.22 -2.12
C LEU A 45 -5.66 13.07 -2.41
N ALA A 46 -5.34 12.66 -3.64
CA ALA A 46 -3.98 12.36 -4.06
C ALA A 46 -3.31 13.58 -4.71
N VAL A 47 -2.12 13.97 -4.21
CA VAL A 47 -1.29 15.05 -4.75
C VAL A 47 0.12 14.50 -5.04
N PRO A 48 0.29 13.66 -6.09
CA PRO A 48 1.55 13.01 -6.39
C PRO A 48 2.64 14.03 -6.74
N GLN A 49 3.87 13.74 -6.32
CA GLN A 49 5.06 14.57 -6.53
C GLN A 49 6.10 13.88 -7.42
N ALA A 50 6.30 12.57 -7.29
CA ALA A 50 7.35 11.86 -8.02
C ALA A 50 7.11 10.35 -8.17
N HIS A 51 7.84 9.73 -9.10
CA HIS A 51 7.98 8.27 -9.23
C HIS A 51 6.63 7.52 -9.35
N ASP A 52 6.47 6.47 -8.54
CA ASP A 52 5.34 5.55 -8.49
C ASP A 52 4.02 6.18 -8.01
N GLN A 53 4.11 7.35 -7.36
CA GLN A 53 2.97 8.08 -6.82
C GLN A 53 1.91 8.39 -7.88
N HIS A 54 2.32 8.68 -9.11
CA HIS A 54 1.39 8.94 -10.22
C HIS A 54 0.58 7.68 -10.58
N GLY A 55 1.22 6.51 -10.55
CA GLY A 55 0.56 5.23 -10.77
C GLY A 55 -0.40 4.88 -9.65
N VAL A 56 -0.01 5.13 -8.39
CA VAL A 56 -0.89 4.94 -7.23
C VAL A 56 -2.08 5.91 -7.28
N ALA A 57 -1.85 7.18 -7.58
CA ALA A 57 -2.91 8.18 -7.74
C ALA A 57 -3.90 7.80 -8.85
N ALA A 58 -3.41 7.27 -9.98
CA ALA A 58 -4.27 6.75 -11.04
C ALA A 58 -5.16 5.59 -10.55
N ARG A 59 -4.63 4.67 -9.73
CA ARG A 59 -5.41 3.57 -9.14
C ARG A 59 -6.45 4.06 -8.13
N ILE A 60 -6.14 5.08 -7.34
CA ILE A 60 -7.10 5.72 -6.42
C ILE A 60 -8.32 6.21 -7.19
N VAL A 61 -8.09 6.96 -8.28
CA VAL A 61 -9.16 7.48 -9.14
C VAL A 61 -9.91 6.35 -9.83
N TYR A 62 -9.18 5.39 -10.42
CA TYR A 62 -9.76 4.25 -11.14
C TYR A 62 -10.74 3.44 -10.28
N HIS A 63 -10.41 3.23 -9.00
CA HIS A 63 -11.26 2.49 -8.06
C HIS A 63 -12.31 3.37 -7.37
N GLY A 64 -12.43 4.66 -7.72
CA GLY A 64 -13.36 5.59 -7.09
C GLY A 64 -13.06 5.86 -5.61
N LEU A 65 -11.83 5.61 -5.17
CA LEU A 65 -11.41 5.79 -3.77
C LEU A 65 -11.12 7.26 -3.44
N GLY A 66 -11.06 8.11 -4.45
CA GLY A 66 -10.62 9.48 -4.30
C GLY A 66 -10.44 10.22 -5.61
N GLU A 67 -10.00 11.47 -5.49
CA GLU A 67 -9.60 12.32 -6.60
C GLU A 67 -8.08 12.53 -6.59
N ARG A 68 -7.53 13.02 -7.70
CA ARG A 68 -6.13 13.43 -7.79
C ARG A 68 -6.02 14.87 -8.28
N ILE A 69 -5.05 15.60 -7.75
CA ILE A 69 -4.66 16.92 -8.25
C ILE A 69 -3.24 16.79 -8.78
N LEU A 70 -3.05 17.18 -10.04
CA LEU A 70 -1.75 17.18 -10.70
C LEU A 70 -1.17 18.60 -10.71
N GLY A 71 0.14 18.71 -10.57
CA GLY A 71 0.88 19.97 -10.53
C GLY A 71 1.40 20.32 -9.13
N ASP A 72 2.43 21.15 -9.09
CA ASP A 72 3.21 21.43 -7.88
C ASP A 72 2.46 22.35 -6.89
N LEU A 73 1.55 23.19 -7.39
CA LEU A 73 0.86 24.23 -6.63
C LEU A 73 -0.63 24.26 -6.94
N PRO A 74 -1.46 23.44 -6.25
CA PRO A 74 -2.90 23.52 -6.39
C PRO A 74 -3.43 24.84 -5.82
N SER A 75 -4.35 25.50 -6.53
CA SER A 75 -5.03 26.66 -5.97
C SER A 75 -5.88 26.28 -4.76
N THR A 76 -5.99 27.17 -3.78
CA THR A 76 -6.81 26.94 -2.58
C THR A 76 -8.26 26.57 -2.93
N ARG A 77 -8.83 27.25 -3.94
CA ARG A 77 -10.18 26.95 -4.44
C ARG A 77 -10.28 25.52 -4.95
N HIS A 78 -9.35 25.09 -5.79
CA HIS A 78 -9.37 23.73 -6.34
C HIS A 78 -9.26 22.67 -5.24
N LEU A 79 -8.43 22.91 -4.22
CA LEU A 79 -8.29 22.01 -3.08
C LEU A 79 -9.60 21.92 -2.28
N LEU A 80 -10.21 23.06 -1.97
CA LEU A 80 -11.47 23.11 -1.22
C LEU A 80 -12.61 22.42 -1.98
N ASP A 81 -12.75 22.67 -3.28
CA ASP A 81 -13.79 22.04 -4.10
C ASP A 81 -13.62 20.51 -4.14
N ALA A 82 -12.38 20.02 -4.23
CA ALA A 82 -12.10 18.59 -4.20
C ALA A 82 -12.40 17.97 -2.82
N ILE A 83 -12.02 18.65 -1.74
CA ILE A 83 -12.33 18.22 -0.37
C ILE A 83 -13.84 18.15 -0.16
N ASP A 84 -14.58 19.17 -0.61
CA ASP A 84 -16.03 19.23 -0.46
C ASP A 84 -16.71 18.07 -1.16
N ARG A 85 -16.38 17.80 -2.44
CA ARG A 85 -16.89 16.62 -3.16
C ARG A 85 -16.57 15.31 -2.45
N LEU A 86 -15.33 15.14 -1.99
CA LEU A 86 -14.90 13.88 -1.36
C LEU A 86 -15.61 13.58 -0.04
N ILE A 87 -16.01 14.62 0.70
CA ILE A 87 -16.68 14.47 2.00
C ILE A 87 -18.21 14.42 1.82
N THR A 88 -18.77 15.16 0.85
CA THR A 88 -20.22 15.28 0.65
C THR A 88 -20.79 14.18 -0.23
N GLU A 89 -20.06 13.72 -1.25
CA GLU A 89 -20.57 12.72 -2.18
C GLU A 89 -20.43 11.29 -1.60
N PRO A 90 -21.54 10.57 -1.36
CA PRO A 90 -21.50 9.26 -0.69
C PRO A 90 -20.71 8.19 -1.45
N ARG A 91 -20.56 8.35 -2.77
CA ARG A 91 -19.88 7.39 -3.66
C ARG A 91 -18.46 7.08 -3.21
N TYR A 92 -17.71 8.09 -2.75
CA TYR A 92 -16.32 7.92 -2.34
C TYR A 92 -16.22 7.09 -1.06
N LYS A 93 -17.07 7.40 -0.07
CA LYS A 93 -17.13 6.62 1.17
C LYS A 93 -17.60 5.19 0.92
N HIS A 94 -18.54 5.00 0.00
CA HIS A 94 -19.02 3.67 -0.41
C HIS A 94 -17.91 2.85 -1.06
N ALA A 95 -17.21 3.41 -2.06
CA ALA A 95 -16.09 2.75 -2.72
C ALA A 95 -14.96 2.41 -1.73
N ALA A 96 -14.63 3.34 -0.82
CA ALA A 96 -13.62 3.10 0.22
C ALA A 96 -14.02 1.95 1.16
N ARG A 97 -15.30 1.85 1.55
CA ARG A 97 -15.81 0.72 2.34
C ARG A 97 -15.74 -0.59 1.57
N GLN A 98 -16.20 -0.63 0.33
CA GLN A 98 -16.14 -1.83 -0.51
C GLN A 98 -14.69 -2.32 -0.68
N MET A 99 -13.74 -1.42 -0.91
CA MET A 99 -12.33 -1.79 -1.05
C MET A 99 -11.72 -2.24 0.29
N CYS A 100 -12.10 -1.61 1.40
CA CYS A 100 -11.72 -2.04 2.74
C CYS A 100 -12.14 -3.50 3.00
N ASP A 101 -13.37 -3.85 2.65
CA ASP A 101 -13.90 -5.20 2.83
C ASP A 101 -13.13 -6.21 1.98
N ARG A 102 -12.81 -5.86 0.73
CA ARG A 102 -11.95 -6.69 -0.14
C ARG A 102 -10.55 -6.88 0.46
N PHE A 103 -9.90 -5.81 0.92
CA PHE A 103 -8.58 -5.89 1.54
C PHE A 103 -8.57 -6.76 2.79
N ARG A 104 -9.64 -6.71 3.59
CA ARG A 104 -9.79 -7.55 4.78
C ARG A 104 -10.07 -9.00 4.41
N ALA A 105 -10.84 -9.26 3.37
CA ALA A 105 -11.04 -10.61 2.84
C ALA A 105 -9.71 -11.20 2.36
N ASP A 106 -8.96 -10.47 1.54
CA ASP A 106 -7.66 -10.87 1.01
C ASP A 106 -6.62 -11.09 2.12
N ALA A 107 -6.62 -10.26 3.17
CA ALA A 107 -5.71 -10.44 4.30
C ALA A 107 -5.94 -11.74 5.09
N ASN A 108 -7.15 -12.30 5.01
CA ASN A 108 -7.48 -13.59 5.60
C ASN A 108 -7.31 -14.76 4.62
N ASP A 109 -6.98 -14.49 3.35
CA ASP A 109 -6.71 -15.53 2.36
C ASP A 109 -5.34 -16.18 2.63
N PRO A 110 -5.29 -17.50 2.90
CA PRO A 110 -4.03 -18.19 3.14
C PRO A 110 -3.17 -18.34 1.87
N THR A 111 -3.67 -18.01 0.68
CA THR A 111 -2.95 -18.19 -0.59
C THR A 111 -1.58 -17.52 -0.59
N GLY A 112 -1.49 -16.26 -0.14
CA GLY A 112 -0.22 -15.55 -0.05
C GLY A 112 0.75 -16.21 0.94
N THR A 113 0.25 -16.59 2.12
CA THR A 113 1.06 -17.27 3.15
C THR A 113 1.54 -18.64 2.68
N ARG A 114 0.68 -19.39 1.98
CA ARG A 114 1.02 -20.68 1.38
C ARG A 114 2.10 -20.51 0.32
N PHE A 115 1.94 -19.56 -0.59
CA PHE A 115 2.95 -19.27 -1.60
C PHE A 115 4.30 -18.91 -0.97
N ILE A 116 4.32 -18.08 0.06
CA ILE A 116 5.54 -17.75 0.81
C ILE A 116 6.13 -19.02 1.45
N GLY A 117 5.31 -19.86 2.07
CA GLY A 117 5.71 -21.16 2.61
C GLY A 117 6.37 -22.05 1.56
N ASP A 118 5.71 -22.25 0.42
CA ASP A 118 6.21 -23.03 -0.71
C ASP A 118 7.55 -22.49 -1.22
N VAL A 119 7.71 -21.16 -1.33
CA VAL A 119 8.96 -20.52 -1.77
C VAL A 119 10.09 -20.74 -0.75
N ILE A 120 9.80 -20.63 0.54
CA ILE A 120 10.78 -20.87 1.61
C ILE A 120 11.20 -22.34 1.64
N GLU A 121 10.23 -23.26 1.57
CA GLU A 121 10.43 -24.71 1.61
C GLU A 121 11.15 -25.24 0.37
N ARG A 122 10.97 -24.60 -0.78
CA ARG A 122 11.69 -24.92 -2.03
C ARG A 122 13.20 -24.75 -1.94
N ARG A 123 13.77 -24.37 -0.78
CA ARG A 123 15.19 -24.07 -0.58
C ARG A 123 15.63 -23.16 -1.71
N ILE A 124 15.41 -21.85 -1.54
CA ILE A 124 16.23 -20.89 -2.29
C ILE A 124 17.68 -21.33 -2.03
N PRO A 125 18.41 -21.85 -3.03
CA PRO A 125 19.77 -22.31 -2.80
C PRO A 125 20.48 -21.15 -2.14
N ALA A 126 21.02 -21.37 -0.93
CA ALA A 126 21.57 -20.30 -0.13
C ALA A 126 22.54 -19.52 -1.01
N THR A 127 22.10 -18.35 -1.46
CA THR A 127 22.86 -17.55 -2.39
C THR A 127 24.05 -17.08 -1.59
N THR A 128 25.20 -17.72 -1.79
CA THR A 128 26.41 -17.31 -1.09
C THR A 128 26.68 -15.84 -1.42
N PRO A 129 27.30 -15.08 -0.52
CA PRO A 129 27.69 -13.69 -0.80
C PRO A 129 28.45 -13.56 -2.14
N ASP A 130 29.21 -14.60 -2.50
CA ASP A 130 29.92 -14.69 -3.78
C ASP A 130 28.99 -14.88 -4.99
N HIS A 131 27.91 -15.65 -4.84
CA HIS A 131 26.88 -15.77 -5.88
C HIS A 131 26.22 -14.42 -6.15
N TYR A 132 25.79 -13.68 -5.12
CA TYR A 132 25.20 -12.35 -5.30
C TYR A 132 26.20 -11.39 -5.97
N ARG A 133 27.45 -11.36 -5.50
CA ARG A 133 28.51 -10.51 -6.10
C ARG A 133 28.76 -10.87 -7.57
N SER A 134 28.69 -12.15 -7.94
CA SER A 134 28.87 -12.60 -9.33
C SER A 134 27.70 -12.26 -10.23
N VAL A 135 26.46 -12.32 -9.74
CA VAL A 135 25.24 -11.98 -10.49
C VAL A 135 25.20 -10.48 -10.69
N THR A 136 25.41 -9.69 -9.63
CA THR A 136 25.43 -8.23 -9.70
C THR A 136 26.54 -7.73 -10.63
N LYS A 137 27.76 -8.29 -10.56
CA LYS A 137 28.85 -7.93 -11.50
C LYS A 137 28.54 -8.28 -12.95
N ARG A 138 27.82 -9.38 -13.21
CA ARG A 138 27.39 -9.75 -14.58
C ARG A 138 26.30 -8.84 -15.09
N LEU A 139 25.32 -8.54 -14.24
CA LEU A 139 24.23 -7.63 -14.56
C LEU A 139 24.75 -6.22 -14.83
N PHE A 140 25.69 -5.72 -14.02
CA PHE A 140 26.27 -4.40 -14.20
C PHE A 140 27.07 -4.30 -15.49
N ARG A 141 27.88 -5.30 -15.84
CA ARG A 141 28.59 -5.35 -17.13
C ARG A 141 27.65 -5.41 -18.33
N ALA A 142 26.58 -6.20 -18.24
CA ALA A 142 25.59 -6.30 -19.29
C ALA A 142 24.78 -5.00 -19.49
N ILE A 143 24.56 -4.22 -18.41
CA ILE A 143 23.81 -2.95 -18.46
C ILE A 143 24.70 -1.79 -18.90
N MET A 144 25.96 -1.77 -18.45
CA MET A 144 26.87 -0.66 -18.72
C MET A 144 27.58 -0.78 -20.07
N GLY A 145 27.53 -1.95 -20.71
CA GLY A 145 28.24 -2.23 -21.95
C GLY A 145 29.75 -2.24 -21.71
N ASP A 146 30.36 -3.42 -21.72
CA ASP A 146 31.82 -3.48 -21.80
C ASP A 146 32.21 -3.36 -23.29
N ASP A 147 33.02 -2.36 -23.65
CA ASP A 147 33.82 -2.37 -24.89
C ASP A 147 34.75 -3.60 -24.94
#